data_AF-A0A7J5YBC1-F1
#
_entry.id   AF-A0A7J5YBC1-F1
#
_cell.length_a   1.000
_cell.length_b   1.000
_cell.length_c   1.000
_cell.angle_alpha   90.00
_cell.angle_beta   90.00
_cell.angle_gamma   90.00
#
_symmetry.space_group_name_H-M   'P 1'
#
loop_
_entity.id
_entity.type
_entity.pdbx_description
1 polymer ?
#
loop_
_entity_poly.entity_id
_entity_poly.type
_entity_poly.pdbx_seq_one_letter_code
_entity_poly.pdbx_strand_id
1 'polypeptide(L)'
;MNTTFKDPSSQRYEVKLPAGVPQSPADTQDALYTTEYQAEPFGFIVRRKSNGRVIMNTTVAPLLFADQYLQLSTTLASSLVSGLGEHYTPLLLDLNWTSVTLWNRDMAPHADANLYGSHPFYIVQEEDGLAHGAFLLNSNAIEVMLQPTPALTWVAIGGVLDLYVFVGPDPQSVIRQYLQDVQWNDLDYANKRRVFTFDPWRFGDLPQMVDEFHKSGMKYILILDPGISSSSPPGTYPPFDDGLKRDVFIKNSTGQILIGKDMNEPSSFVQGSVEGCPDSDLENPPYTPRVVGGQLNSGTICLSAQLKLSTHYNLHNMYGLTEASATHSALMKVRGKRPFVLSRSSFPGIGRFSGVWTGDVRSEWEQLRYSIPAVLNFGLFGVPLVGADICGFGGNTTEELCVRWMQLGAFYPFMRNHNDKPNAGQPFYSKGQYLLLAAPLDTINVHVREGHIIPQQEPALTTAASRRNPFFLTVALSAGGWARGDLFWDDGDSLDTFEMGNYCYVIFMAGQVLTVINLALPMSKVFTVQWAL
;
A
#
# COMPACT_ATOMS: atom_id res chain seq x y z
N MET A 1 2.81 -20.59 -4.93
CA MET A 1 2.60 -21.67 -3.92
C MET A 1 1.75 -21.12 -2.79
N ASN A 2 0.93 -21.97 -2.16
CA ASN A 2 0.27 -21.67 -0.88
C ASN A 2 0.47 -22.88 0.06
N THR A 3 0.80 -22.64 1.32
CA THR A 3 0.93 -23.65 2.38
C THR A 3 0.44 -23.08 3.71
N THR A 4 -0.46 -23.80 4.38
CA THR A 4 -1.06 -23.39 5.65
C THR A 4 -0.77 -24.39 6.76
N PHE A 5 -0.33 -23.91 7.93
CA PHE A 5 -0.17 -24.70 9.15
C PHE A 5 -1.32 -24.42 10.13
N LYS A 6 -2.05 -25.45 10.52
CA LYS A 6 -3.24 -25.36 11.36
C LYS A 6 -3.21 -26.42 12.46
N ASP A 7 -3.87 -26.11 13.58
CA ASP A 7 -4.24 -27.11 14.58
C ASP A 7 -5.48 -27.87 14.08
N PRO A 8 -5.43 -29.21 13.91
CA PRO A 8 -6.58 -29.99 13.48
C PRO A 8 -7.58 -30.28 14.61
N SER A 9 -7.22 -30.03 15.87
CA SER A 9 -8.03 -30.28 17.06
C SER A 9 -8.79 -29.05 17.56
N SER A 10 -8.30 -27.85 17.24
CA SER A 10 -8.90 -26.57 17.64
C SER A 10 -8.88 -25.55 16.51
N GLN A 11 -10.00 -24.86 16.27
CA GLN A 11 -10.08 -23.83 15.24
C GLN A 11 -9.39 -22.54 15.72
N ARG A 12 -8.17 -22.32 15.22
CA ARG A 12 -7.40 -21.08 15.43
C ARG A 12 -7.96 -19.92 14.59
N TYR A 13 -7.60 -18.70 14.95
CA TYR A 13 -7.95 -17.50 14.17
C TYR A 13 -7.26 -17.52 12.79
N GLU A 14 -8.02 -17.19 11.75
CA GLU A 14 -7.54 -17.09 10.36
C GLU A 14 -8.01 -15.75 9.76
N VAL A 15 -7.11 -15.07 9.06
CA VAL A 15 -7.41 -13.76 8.43
C VAL A 15 -8.42 -13.94 7.29
N LYS A 16 -9.54 -13.23 7.36
CA LYS A 16 -10.57 -13.22 6.32
C LYS A 16 -10.43 -11.97 5.46
N LEU A 17 -9.74 -12.08 4.32
CA LEU A 17 -9.67 -11.00 3.34
C LEU A 17 -11.08 -10.69 2.77
N PRO A 18 -11.55 -9.43 2.79
CA PRO A 18 -12.90 -9.07 2.31
C PRO A 18 -13.16 -9.43 0.84
N ALA A 19 -12.08 -9.54 0.06
CA ALA A 19 -12.05 -9.91 -1.34
C ALA A 19 -12.12 -11.44 -1.61
N GLY A 20 -11.88 -12.27 -0.60
CA GLY A 20 -11.44 -13.66 -0.78
C GLY A 20 -10.00 -13.76 -1.33
N VAL A 21 -9.44 -14.97 -1.25
CA VAL A 21 -8.18 -15.31 -1.96
C VAL A 21 -8.57 -15.82 -3.36
N PRO A 22 -7.92 -15.36 -4.45
CA PRO A 22 -8.17 -15.89 -5.80
C PRO A 22 -7.87 -17.39 -5.88
N GLN A 23 -8.91 -18.22 -5.92
CA GLN A 23 -8.77 -19.65 -6.21
C GLN A 23 -8.64 -19.85 -7.72
N SER A 24 -7.40 -19.89 -8.21
CA SER A 24 -7.13 -20.40 -9.55
C SER A 24 -6.94 -21.93 -9.48
N PRO A 25 -7.73 -22.74 -10.20
CA PRO A 25 -7.46 -24.16 -10.39
C PRO A 25 -6.29 -24.30 -11.40
N ALA A 26 -5.09 -23.90 -10.98
CA ALA A 26 -3.89 -24.03 -11.79
C ALA A 26 -3.52 -25.51 -11.93
N ASP A 27 -3.43 -25.98 -13.18
CA ASP A 27 -2.95 -27.32 -13.49
C ASP A 27 -1.51 -27.46 -12.97
N THR A 28 -1.24 -28.48 -12.16
CA THR A 28 0.02 -28.60 -11.40
C THR A 28 1.23 -28.86 -12.31
N GLN A 29 1.01 -29.16 -13.59
CA GLN A 29 2.06 -29.35 -14.60
C GLN A 29 2.80 -28.04 -14.94
N ASP A 30 2.11 -26.90 -14.91
CA ASP A 30 2.64 -25.58 -15.31
C ASP A 30 3.26 -24.76 -14.15
N ALA A 31 3.41 -25.34 -12.96
CA ALA A 31 4.04 -24.67 -11.83
C ALA A 31 5.49 -24.23 -12.16
N LEU A 32 5.81 -22.96 -11.90
CA LEU A 32 7.17 -22.39 -12.06
C LEU A 32 8.17 -22.83 -10.96
N TYR A 33 7.75 -23.73 -10.07
CA TYR A 33 8.50 -24.15 -8.89
C TYR A 33 8.33 -25.66 -8.62
N THR A 34 9.25 -26.22 -7.85
CA THR A 34 9.16 -27.57 -7.27
C THR A 34 9.26 -27.49 -5.75
N THR A 35 8.71 -28.49 -5.06
CA THR A 35 8.73 -28.57 -3.58
C THR A 35 9.33 -29.90 -3.11
N GLU A 36 10.22 -29.82 -2.13
CA GLU A 36 10.78 -30.96 -1.39
C GLU A 36 10.37 -30.83 0.09
N TYR A 37 10.14 -31.95 0.77
CA TYR A 37 9.73 -31.97 2.18
C TYR A 37 10.69 -32.84 2.99
N GLN A 38 11.10 -32.34 4.15
CA GLN A 38 11.83 -33.07 5.17
C GLN A 38 10.87 -33.39 6.33
N ALA A 39 10.85 -34.64 6.78
CA ALA A 39 9.95 -35.08 7.85
C ALA A 39 10.47 -34.74 9.25
N GLU A 40 11.78 -34.86 9.49
CA GLU A 40 12.37 -34.70 10.82
C GLU A 40 13.78 -34.06 10.76
N PRO A 41 14.02 -32.94 11.47
CA PRO A 41 12.99 -31.97 11.86
C PRO A 41 12.15 -31.55 10.64
N PHE A 42 10.87 -31.26 10.85
CA PHE A 42 9.98 -30.91 9.76
C PHE A 42 10.41 -29.60 9.07
N GLY A 43 10.40 -29.60 7.73
CA GLY A 43 10.56 -28.40 6.92
C GLY A 43 10.32 -28.67 5.44
N PHE A 44 10.33 -27.61 4.62
CA PHE A 44 10.12 -27.70 3.18
C PHE A 44 11.07 -26.77 2.42
N ILE A 45 11.40 -27.16 1.20
CA ILE A 45 12.28 -26.44 0.27
C ILE A 45 11.48 -26.14 -0.98
N VAL A 46 11.49 -24.88 -1.41
CA VAL A 46 10.91 -24.43 -2.68
C VAL A 46 12.04 -24.06 -3.62
N ARG A 47 12.08 -24.68 -4.80
CA ARG A 47 13.04 -24.35 -5.86
C ARG A 47 12.35 -23.77 -7.08
N ARG A 48 13.01 -22.85 -7.77
CA ARG A 48 12.59 -22.36 -9.07
C ARG A 48 12.86 -23.42 -10.14
N LYS A 49 11.84 -23.80 -10.92
CA LYS A 49 11.91 -24.90 -11.91
C LYS A 49 12.84 -24.61 -13.10
N SER A 50 13.05 -23.34 -13.44
CA SER A 50 13.86 -22.92 -14.60
C SER A 50 15.37 -22.99 -14.41
N ASN A 51 15.87 -22.76 -13.19
CA ASN A 51 17.31 -22.70 -12.88
C ASN A 51 17.73 -23.57 -11.67
N GLY A 52 16.79 -24.21 -10.98
CA GLY A 52 17.05 -25.05 -9.80
C GLY A 52 17.39 -24.28 -8.51
N ARG A 53 17.40 -22.93 -8.53
CA ARG A 53 17.74 -22.09 -7.38
C ARG A 53 16.74 -22.31 -6.26
N VAL A 54 17.25 -22.50 -5.04
CA VAL A 54 16.43 -22.51 -3.81
C VAL A 54 15.94 -21.09 -3.56
N ILE A 55 14.62 -20.90 -3.53
CA ILE A 55 14.00 -19.60 -3.21
C ILE A 55 13.49 -19.54 -1.76
N MET A 56 13.23 -20.70 -1.16
CA MET A 56 12.84 -20.84 0.25
C MET A 56 13.31 -22.19 0.76
N ASN A 57 13.83 -22.25 1.98
CA ASN A 57 14.19 -23.49 2.67
C ASN A 57 13.98 -23.32 4.17
N THR A 58 12.95 -23.99 4.71
CA THR A 58 12.59 -23.89 6.12
C THR A 58 13.23 -24.94 7.02
N THR A 59 14.06 -25.85 6.50
CA THR A 59 14.76 -26.88 7.31
C THR A 59 15.88 -26.31 8.18
N VAL A 60 16.14 -25.00 8.09
CA VAL A 60 17.26 -24.30 8.74
C VAL A 60 17.03 -23.95 10.21
N ALA A 61 15.78 -24.01 10.70
CA ALA A 61 15.45 -23.90 12.11
C ALA A 61 14.16 -24.70 12.43
N PRO A 62 13.90 -25.06 13.69
CA PRO A 62 12.67 -25.72 14.07
C PRO A 62 11.43 -24.85 13.82
N LEU A 63 10.39 -25.45 13.24
CA LEU A 63 9.02 -24.93 13.31
C LEU A 63 8.56 -24.96 14.78
N LEU A 64 8.19 -23.80 15.32
CA LEU A 64 7.52 -23.71 16.62
C LEU A 64 6.07 -23.30 16.38
N PHE A 65 5.12 -24.02 16.99
CA PHE A 65 3.69 -23.80 16.79
C PHE A 65 2.95 -24.00 18.12
N ALA A 66 2.89 -22.92 18.91
CA ALA A 66 2.18 -22.83 20.18
C ALA A 66 1.10 -21.75 20.12
N ASP A 67 0.25 -21.68 21.15
CA ASP A 67 -0.99 -20.89 21.06
C ASP A 67 -0.76 -19.38 20.80
N GLN A 68 0.18 -18.78 21.53
CA GLN A 68 0.60 -17.38 21.35
C GLN A 68 2.06 -17.25 20.86
N TYR A 69 2.59 -18.28 20.17
CA TYR A 69 3.95 -18.24 19.62
C TYR A 69 4.10 -19.17 18.40
N LEU A 70 4.17 -18.59 17.21
CA LEU A 70 4.42 -19.28 15.94
C LEU A 70 5.76 -18.81 15.36
N GLN A 71 6.67 -19.72 15.07
CA GLN A 71 7.97 -19.40 14.46
C GLN A 71 8.22 -20.22 13.19
N LEU A 72 8.60 -19.54 12.11
CA LEU A 72 9.05 -20.15 10.86
C LEU A 72 10.24 -19.39 10.27
N SER A 73 11.37 -20.07 10.09
CA SER A 73 12.57 -19.53 9.46
C SER A 73 12.74 -20.00 8.02
N THR A 74 13.46 -19.23 7.20
CA THR A 74 13.92 -19.65 5.86
C THR A 74 15.24 -18.98 5.47
N THR A 75 16.07 -19.65 4.66
CA THR A 75 17.10 -18.95 3.87
C THR A 75 16.46 -18.12 2.75
N LEU A 76 17.14 -17.08 2.32
CA LEU A 76 16.76 -16.24 1.18
C LEU A 76 17.69 -16.51 -0.01
N ALA A 77 17.21 -16.29 -1.23
CA ALA A 77 17.96 -16.61 -2.46
C ALA A 77 19.08 -15.60 -2.81
N SER A 78 19.11 -14.45 -2.13
CA SER A 78 20.12 -13.39 -2.22
C SER A 78 20.00 -12.47 -0.98
N SER A 79 20.90 -11.49 -0.86
CA SER A 79 20.81 -10.41 0.13
C SER A 79 19.99 -9.19 -0.32
N LEU A 80 19.43 -9.19 -1.54
CA LEU A 80 18.67 -8.08 -2.10
C LEU A 80 17.19 -8.17 -1.70
N VAL A 81 16.89 -7.84 -0.45
CA VAL A 81 15.57 -7.98 0.18
C VAL A 81 14.89 -6.63 0.35
N SER A 82 13.63 -6.51 -0.07
CA SER A 82 12.79 -5.32 0.11
C SER A 82 11.41 -5.68 0.67
N GLY A 83 10.72 -4.73 1.27
CA GLY A 83 9.37 -4.90 1.82
C GLY A 83 9.33 -4.80 3.35
N LEU A 84 8.52 -5.65 3.99
CA LEU A 84 8.30 -5.71 5.45
C LEU A 84 7.92 -4.35 6.08
N GLY A 85 7.05 -3.58 5.40
CA GLY A 85 6.58 -2.28 5.88
C GLY A 85 5.49 -2.40 6.96
N GLU A 86 5.15 -1.34 7.68
CA GLU A 86 5.65 0.02 7.53
C GLU A 86 6.74 0.34 8.56
N HIS A 87 7.92 0.70 8.08
CA HIS A 87 9.11 1.00 8.86
C HIS A 87 9.95 2.08 8.17
N TYR A 88 10.72 2.84 8.95
CA TYR A 88 11.65 3.85 8.44
C TYR A 88 13.00 3.20 8.05
N THR A 89 13.02 2.50 6.92
CA THR A 89 14.20 1.78 6.42
C THR A 89 14.59 2.19 5.00
N PRO A 90 15.83 1.89 4.55
CA PRO A 90 16.15 1.87 3.12
C PRO A 90 15.30 0.83 2.36
N LEU A 91 15.26 0.93 1.03
CA LEU A 91 14.54 -0.02 0.17
C LEU A 91 15.14 -1.43 0.26
N LEU A 92 16.46 -1.53 0.33
CA LEU A 92 17.15 -2.78 0.65
C LEU A 92 17.28 -2.85 2.17
N LEU A 93 16.69 -3.87 2.77
CA LEU A 93 16.72 -4.09 4.22
C LEU A 93 18.13 -4.52 4.65
N ASP A 94 18.58 -4.03 5.80
CA ASP A 94 19.77 -4.59 6.44
C ASP A 94 19.46 -6.01 6.93
N LEU A 95 20.43 -6.92 6.77
CA LEU A 95 20.35 -8.32 7.18
C LEU A 95 21.28 -8.60 8.36
N ASN A 96 21.95 -7.60 8.93
CA ASN A 96 22.87 -7.75 10.04
C ASN A 96 22.15 -7.77 11.40
N TRP A 97 21.42 -8.86 11.66
CA TRP A 97 20.65 -9.07 12.89
C TRP A 97 19.57 -7.99 13.13
N THR A 98 19.05 -7.44 12.03
CA THR A 98 17.95 -6.47 12.00
C THR A 98 16.65 -7.15 12.38
N SER A 99 15.80 -6.45 13.14
CA SER A 99 14.45 -6.90 13.45
C SER A 99 13.45 -5.80 13.12
N VAL A 100 12.32 -6.17 12.52
CA VAL A 100 11.22 -5.27 12.18
C VAL A 100 9.91 -5.80 12.78
N THR A 101 9.07 -4.92 13.33
CA THR A 101 7.89 -5.29 14.13
C THR A 101 6.61 -4.80 13.46
N LEU A 102 5.77 -5.74 13.04
CA LEU A 102 4.52 -5.50 12.34
C LEU A 102 3.37 -5.39 13.35
N TRP A 103 3.15 -4.17 13.85
CA TRP A 103 2.03 -3.79 14.71
C TRP A 103 1.63 -2.34 14.40
N ASN A 104 0.39 -2.12 13.99
CA ASN A 104 -0.05 -0.80 13.51
C ASN A 104 -0.03 0.24 14.65
N ARG A 105 0.62 1.38 14.41
CA ARG A 105 0.84 2.36 15.47
C ARG A 105 0.92 3.79 14.95
N ASP A 106 0.17 4.65 15.61
CA ASP A 106 0.29 6.10 15.53
C ASP A 106 1.63 6.52 16.16
N MET A 107 2.64 6.69 15.31
CA MET A 107 4.00 7.10 15.65
C MET A 107 4.65 7.81 14.46
N ALA A 108 5.22 9.00 14.69
CA ALA A 108 5.95 9.72 13.65
C ALA A 108 7.16 8.88 13.15
N PRO A 109 7.40 8.77 11.82
CA PRO A 109 8.40 7.84 11.29
C PRO A 109 9.84 8.05 11.80
N HIS A 110 10.40 7.01 12.41
CA HIS A 110 11.81 6.94 12.85
C HIS A 110 12.34 5.49 12.85
N ALA A 111 13.66 5.31 12.87
CA ALA A 111 14.34 4.03 12.61
C ALA A 111 13.88 2.84 13.48
N ASP A 112 13.58 3.06 14.76
CA ASP A 112 13.25 2.00 15.73
C ASP A 112 11.73 1.87 16.04
N ALA A 113 10.85 2.26 15.12
CA ALA A 113 9.39 2.17 15.32
C ALA A 113 8.70 1.24 14.32
N ASN A 114 7.76 0.45 14.86
CA ASN A 114 6.59 -0.02 14.13
C ASN A 114 5.66 1.18 13.83
N LEU A 115 5.23 1.33 12.58
CA LEU A 115 4.46 2.51 12.11
C LEU A 115 3.01 2.13 11.77
N TYR A 116 2.32 2.93 10.94
CA TYR A 116 0.86 2.91 10.79
C TYR A 116 0.31 1.64 10.14
N GLY A 117 1.07 0.99 9.26
CA GLY A 117 0.70 -0.25 8.57
C GLY A 117 1.56 -1.48 8.87
N SER A 118 0.99 -2.66 8.65
CA SER A 118 1.65 -3.96 8.83
C SER A 118 1.51 -4.81 7.57
N HIS A 119 2.58 -4.89 6.78
CA HIS A 119 2.70 -5.62 5.53
C HIS A 119 3.71 -6.77 5.67
N PRO A 120 3.29 -7.96 6.15
CA PRO A 120 4.11 -9.19 6.21
C PRO A 120 4.39 -9.77 4.81
N PHE A 121 4.88 -8.95 3.89
CA PHE A 121 5.32 -9.30 2.55
C PHE A 121 6.75 -8.81 2.31
N TYR A 122 7.59 -9.65 1.72
CA TYR A 122 8.90 -9.28 1.20
C TYR A 122 9.08 -9.75 -0.23
N ILE A 123 9.95 -9.07 -0.97
CA ILE A 123 10.46 -9.49 -2.28
C ILE A 123 11.99 -9.65 -2.20
N VAL A 124 12.51 -10.65 -2.88
CA VAL A 124 13.95 -10.92 -3.04
C VAL A 124 14.28 -10.84 -4.52
N GLN A 125 15.24 -9.98 -4.87
CA GLN A 125 15.80 -9.95 -6.22
C GLN A 125 16.92 -10.99 -6.34
N GLU A 126 16.74 -11.95 -7.23
CA GLU A 126 17.74 -12.99 -7.53
C GLU A 126 18.86 -12.41 -8.40
N GLU A 127 20.07 -12.97 -8.30
CA GLU A 127 21.28 -12.45 -8.96
C GLU A 127 21.22 -12.52 -10.50
N ASP A 128 20.32 -13.33 -11.05
CA ASP A 128 20.03 -13.45 -12.49
C ASP A 128 18.96 -12.45 -12.97
N GLY A 129 18.52 -11.53 -12.11
CA GLY A 129 17.52 -10.50 -12.40
C GLY A 129 16.06 -10.96 -12.27
N LEU A 130 15.84 -12.25 -11.94
CA LEU A 130 14.53 -12.74 -11.55
C LEU A 130 14.16 -12.24 -10.14
N ALA A 131 12.90 -12.39 -9.75
CA ALA A 131 12.46 -12.14 -8.39
C ALA A 131 11.47 -13.19 -7.90
N HIS A 132 11.38 -13.34 -6.59
CA HIS A 132 10.25 -13.97 -5.92
C HIS A 132 9.85 -13.14 -4.70
N GLY A 133 8.59 -13.23 -4.29
CA GLY A 133 8.11 -12.63 -3.05
C GLY A 133 7.39 -13.66 -2.19
N ALA A 134 7.37 -13.43 -0.88
CA ALA A 134 6.60 -14.23 0.06
C ALA A 134 5.72 -13.33 0.93
N PHE A 135 4.48 -13.78 1.17
CA PHE A 135 3.48 -13.11 1.98
C PHE A 135 2.97 -14.08 3.05
N LEU A 136 3.07 -13.68 4.32
CA LEU A 136 2.47 -14.40 5.44
C LEU A 136 1.11 -13.74 5.76
N LEU A 137 0.01 -14.44 5.47
CA LEU A 137 -1.36 -13.99 5.75
C LEU A 137 -1.69 -14.22 7.24
N ASN A 138 -1.12 -13.37 8.10
CA ASN A 138 -1.36 -13.33 9.54
C ASN A 138 -1.47 -11.87 9.99
N SER A 139 -2.44 -11.54 10.87
CA SER A 139 -2.73 -10.18 11.33
C SER A 139 -2.48 -9.95 12.83
N ASN A 140 -1.93 -10.92 13.55
CA ASN A 140 -1.42 -10.70 14.90
C ASN A 140 -0.15 -9.82 14.85
N ALA A 141 0.38 -9.41 16.01
CA ALA A 141 1.70 -8.78 16.04
C ALA A 141 2.77 -9.79 15.58
N ILE A 142 3.63 -9.37 14.66
CA ILE A 142 4.68 -10.22 14.09
C ILE A 142 6.03 -9.51 14.24
N GLU A 143 7.04 -10.20 14.76
CA GLU A 143 8.44 -9.77 14.66
C GLU A 143 9.13 -10.54 13.54
N VAL A 144 9.88 -9.85 12.68
CA VAL A 144 10.61 -10.45 11.56
C VAL A 144 12.10 -10.18 11.73
N MET A 145 12.85 -11.25 12.02
CA MET A 145 14.30 -11.19 12.22
C MET A 145 15.04 -11.52 10.92
N LEU A 146 15.96 -10.65 10.53
CA LEU A 146 16.82 -10.75 9.36
C LEU A 146 18.26 -11.01 9.80
N GLN A 147 18.92 -11.99 9.19
CA GLN A 147 20.26 -12.45 9.60
C GLN A 147 21.18 -12.65 8.38
N PRO A 148 22.52 -12.52 8.49
CA PRO A 148 23.44 -12.38 7.35
C PRO A 148 23.57 -13.57 6.39
N THR A 149 22.94 -14.71 6.69
CA THR A 149 23.21 -16.00 6.05
C THR A 149 22.89 -16.13 4.54
N PRO A 150 22.12 -15.25 3.86
CA PRO A 150 20.97 -14.45 4.30
C PRO A 150 19.78 -15.34 4.68
N ALA A 151 19.11 -15.02 5.78
CA ALA A 151 17.90 -15.74 6.22
C ALA A 151 16.93 -14.82 6.98
N LEU A 152 15.67 -15.26 7.06
CA LEU A 152 14.55 -14.55 7.66
C LEU A 152 13.81 -15.49 8.63
N THR A 153 13.39 -14.98 9.78
CA THR A 153 12.52 -15.68 10.73
C THR A 153 11.28 -14.87 11.04
N TRP A 154 10.10 -15.42 10.77
CA TRP A 154 8.82 -14.92 11.23
C TRP A 154 8.55 -15.38 12.66
N VAL A 155 8.14 -14.47 13.55
CA VAL A 155 7.63 -14.78 14.90
C VAL A 155 6.28 -14.09 15.07
N ALA A 156 5.17 -14.85 15.06
CA ALA A 156 3.81 -14.32 15.20
C ALA A 156 3.20 -14.74 16.55
N ILE A 157 2.51 -13.82 17.23
CA ILE A 157 1.93 -14.09 18.57
C ILE A 157 0.53 -14.74 18.55
N GLY A 158 0.07 -15.25 17.41
CA GLY A 158 -1.25 -15.86 17.31
C GLY A 158 -1.63 -16.24 15.88
N GLY A 159 -2.89 -16.67 15.72
CA GLY A 159 -3.45 -17.03 14.41
C GLY A 159 -2.88 -18.33 13.83
N VAL A 160 -2.65 -18.36 12.52
CA VAL A 160 -2.06 -19.49 11.77
C VAL A 160 -0.88 -19.01 10.93
N LEU A 161 -0.06 -19.95 10.43
CA LEU A 161 0.93 -19.64 9.40
C LEU A 161 0.32 -19.98 8.03
N ASP A 162 -0.20 -18.99 7.29
CA ASP A 162 -0.70 -19.14 5.92
C ASP A 162 0.23 -18.41 4.94
N LEU A 163 1.04 -19.15 4.20
CA LEU A 163 2.19 -18.62 3.47
C LEU A 163 2.03 -18.74 1.94
N TYR A 164 2.06 -17.59 1.27
CA TYR A 164 2.01 -17.47 -0.17
C TYR A 164 3.41 -17.16 -0.72
N VAL A 165 3.80 -17.84 -1.80
CA VAL A 165 5.06 -17.56 -2.53
C VAL A 165 4.74 -17.27 -3.99
N PHE A 166 5.15 -16.08 -4.45
CA PHE A 166 5.01 -15.54 -5.80
C PHE A 166 6.36 -15.65 -6.51
N VAL A 167 6.39 -16.21 -7.73
CA VAL A 167 7.65 -16.69 -8.36
C VAL A 167 8.14 -15.78 -9.51
N GLY A 168 7.61 -14.55 -9.61
CA GLY A 168 7.99 -13.60 -10.66
C GLY A 168 7.39 -13.92 -12.04
N PRO A 169 8.07 -13.58 -13.15
CA PRO A 169 9.53 -13.53 -13.27
C PRO A 169 10.20 -12.22 -12.83
N ASP A 170 9.55 -11.07 -13.01
CA ASP A 170 10.11 -9.74 -12.74
C ASP A 170 9.33 -8.99 -11.63
N PRO A 171 9.94 -7.96 -10.98
CA PRO A 171 9.26 -7.20 -9.93
C PRO A 171 8.02 -6.41 -10.38
N GLN A 172 7.92 -5.96 -11.64
CA GLN A 172 6.77 -5.16 -12.10
C GLN A 172 5.52 -6.03 -12.30
N SER A 173 5.71 -7.30 -12.70
CA SER A 173 4.64 -8.31 -12.74
C SER A 173 3.98 -8.58 -11.38
N VAL A 174 4.58 -8.11 -10.27
CA VAL A 174 4.04 -8.24 -8.90
C VAL A 174 3.16 -7.03 -8.49
N ILE A 175 3.23 -5.89 -9.19
CA ILE A 175 2.95 -4.56 -8.59
C ILE A 175 1.84 -3.71 -9.26
N ARG A 176 1.54 -3.92 -10.54
CA ARG A 176 0.69 -2.98 -11.32
C ARG A 176 -0.77 -2.88 -10.84
N GLN A 177 -1.22 -1.68 -10.44
CA GLN A 177 -2.44 -1.01 -10.98
C GLN A 177 -2.83 0.37 -10.37
N TYR A 178 -3.10 1.35 -11.24
CA TYR A 178 -4.05 2.49 -11.06
C TYR A 178 -3.60 3.73 -10.24
N LEU A 179 -4.16 4.97 -10.50
CA LEU A 179 -4.15 6.29 -9.74
C LEU A 179 -4.87 7.52 -10.39
N GLN A 180 -5.36 8.54 -9.62
CA GLN A 180 -5.69 9.99 -9.99
C GLN A 180 -5.85 11.01 -8.79
N ASP A 181 -6.08 12.34 -9.06
CA ASP A 181 -5.91 13.55 -8.19
C ASP A 181 -7.17 14.22 -7.54
N VAL A 182 -7.03 14.92 -6.37
CA VAL A 182 -8.12 15.62 -5.61
C VAL A 182 -7.64 16.79 -4.67
N GLN A 183 -8.53 17.73 -4.26
CA GLN A 183 -8.35 18.76 -3.19
C GLN A 183 -8.96 18.33 -1.83
N TRP A 184 -8.37 18.77 -0.71
CA TRP A 184 -8.57 18.21 0.64
C TRP A 184 -8.97 19.24 1.71
N ASN A 185 -9.57 18.76 2.81
CA ASN A 185 -9.78 19.48 4.08
C ASN A 185 -9.65 18.52 5.29
N ASP A 186 -8.94 18.99 6.33
CA ASP A 186 -8.76 18.33 7.62
C ASP A 186 -9.93 18.65 8.60
N LEU A 187 -9.91 18.11 9.82
CA LEU A 187 -10.98 18.12 10.84
C LEU A 187 -11.48 19.51 11.26
N ASP A 188 -10.83 20.58 10.82
CA ASP A 188 -11.31 21.95 10.99
C ASP A 188 -12.72 22.15 10.46
N TYR A 189 -13.11 21.47 9.37
CA TYR A 189 -14.47 21.57 8.85
C TYR A 189 -15.53 21.13 9.88
N ALA A 190 -15.20 20.21 10.77
CA ALA A 190 -16.16 19.48 11.60
C ALA A 190 -16.56 20.24 12.88
N ASN A 191 -17.87 20.25 13.21
CA ASN A 191 -18.40 20.96 14.37
C ASN A 191 -17.97 20.28 15.68
N LYS A 192 -16.97 20.88 16.34
CA LYS A 192 -16.26 20.34 17.51
C LYS A 192 -15.58 19.00 17.20
N ARG A 193 -14.98 18.86 16.01
CA ARG A 193 -14.29 17.64 15.54
C ARG A 193 -15.18 16.38 15.57
N ARG A 194 -16.46 16.55 15.23
CA ARG A 194 -17.41 15.43 15.10
C ARG A 194 -17.66 15.16 13.62
N VAL A 195 -17.23 13.98 13.16
CA VAL A 195 -17.47 13.51 11.79
C VAL A 195 -18.96 13.55 11.41
N PHE A 196 -19.24 13.66 10.12
CA PHE A 196 -20.60 13.86 9.57
C PHE A 196 -21.30 15.15 10.04
N THR A 197 -20.55 16.15 10.51
CA THR A 197 -21.04 17.51 10.79
C THR A 197 -20.11 18.53 10.17
N PHE A 198 -20.58 19.77 9.97
CA PHE A 198 -19.71 20.91 9.67
C PHE A 198 -19.98 22.08 10.62
N ASP A 199 -18.94 22.87 10.89
CA ASP A 199 -18.99 24.04 11.77
C ASP A 199 -19.77 25.18 11.09
N PRO A 200 -20.95 25.58 11.59
CA PRO A 200 -21.79 26.57 10.91
C PRO A 200 -21.22 28.01 10.97
N TRP A 201 -20.21 28.27 11.81
CA TRP A 201 -19.58 29.58 11.94
C TRP A 201 -18.34 29.72 11.07
N ARG A 202 -17.52 28.66 10.99
CA ARG A 202 -16.27 28.65 10.20
C ARG A 202 -16.45 28.10 8.78
N PHE A 203 -17.48 27.28 8.55
CA PHE A 203 -17.71 26.52 7.32
C PHE A 203 -19.22 26.51 6.94
N GLY A 204 -19.97 27.56 7.30
CA GLY A 204 -21.40 27.66 7.02
C GLY A 204 -21.76 27.71 5.53
N ASP A 205 -20.79 28.08 4.69
CA ASP A 205 -20.82 28.15 3.22
C ASP A 205 -20.10 26.98 2.54
N LEU A 206 -19.68 25.96 3.29
CA LEU A 206 -19.01 24.76 2.77
C LEU A 206 -19.75 24.09 1.59
N PRO A 207 -21.09 23.94 1.59
CA PRO A 207 -21.81 23.38 0.44
C PRO A 207 -21.61 24.23 -0.84
N GLN A 208 -21.64 25.56 -0.71
CA GLN A 208 -21.45 26.50 -1.82
C GLN A 208 -20.01 26.44 -2.36
N MET A 209 -19.01 26.39 -1.46
CA MET A 209 -17.60 26.22 -1.84
C MET A 209 -17.38 24.90 -2.60
N VAL A 210 -17.98 23.80 -2.15
CA VAL A 210 -17.90 22.50 -2.84
C VAL A 210 -18.58 22.54 -4.21
N ASP A 211 -19.73 23.22 -4.34
CA ASP A 211 -20.38 23.46 -5.63
C ASP A 211 -19.51 24.33 -6.58
N GLU A 212 -18.78 25.31 -6.05
CA GLU A 212 -17.85 26.14 -6.82
C GLU A 212 -16.64 25.35 -7.30
N PHE A 213 -16.05 24.50 -6.46
CA PHE A 213 -15.02 23.54 -6.86
C PHE A 213 -15.52 22.57 -7.94
N HIS A 214 -16.75 22.06 -7.82
CA HIS A 214 -17.32 21.21 -8.87
C HIS A 214 -17.56 21.97 -10.19
N LYS A 215 -17.97 23.24 -10.14
CA LYS A 215 -18.12 24.11 -11.33
C LYS A 215 -16.77 24.42 -12.01
N SER A 216 -15.68 24.54 -11.26
CA SER A 216 -14.32 24.71 -11.81
C SER A 216 -13.66 23.40 -12.26
N GLY A 217 -14.32 22.26 -12.08
CA GLY A 217 -13.82 20.94 -12.45
C GLY A 217 -12.88 20.30 -11.42
N MET A 218 -12.74 20.91 -10.25
CA MET A 218 -12.04 20.33 -9.10
C MET A 218 -12.88 19.26 -8.40
N LYS A 219 -12.25 18.52 -7.47
CA LYS A 219 -12.87 17.49 -6.61
C LYS A 219 -12.59 17.83 -5.15
N TYR A 220 -13.46 17.41 -4.24
CA TYR A 220 -13.34 17.70 -2.81
C TYR A 220 -13.32 16.41 -1.98
N ILE A 221 -12.34 16.30 -1.08
CA ILE A 221 -12.25 15.29 -0.02
C ILE A 221 -12.25 15.98 1.35
N LEU A 222 -12.86 15.29 2.30
CA LEU A 222 -12.86 15.60 3.72
C LEU A 222 -12.29 14.38 4.48
N ILE A 223 -11.57 14.63 5.57
CA ILE A 223 -11.15 13.59 6.51
C ILE A 223 -12.36 13.03 7.30
N LEU A 224 -12.33 11.73 7.59
CA LEU A 224 -13.25 11.05 8.51
C LEU A 224 -12.45 10.20 9.48
N ASP A 225 -12.61 10.47 10.77
CA ASP A 225 -12.10 9.62 11.84
C ASP A 225 -13.10 8.49 12.14
N PRO A 226 -12.62 7.28 12.54
CA PRO A 226 -13.50 6.21 13.01
C PRO A 226 -14.16 6.52 14.36
N GLY A 227 -13.56 7.40 15.16
CA GLY A 227 -14.00 7.74 16.51
C GLY A 227 -15.32 8.52 16.54
N ILE A 228 -16.38 7.89 17.04
CA ILE A 228 -17.70 8.53 17.19
C ILE A 228 -17.85 9.14 18.59
N SER A 229 -18.03 10.46 18.66
CA SER A 229 -18.24 11.21 19.92
C SER A 229 -19.45 10.70 20.71
N SER A 230 -19.18 10.14 21.90
CA SER A 230 -20.19 9.58 22.83
C SER A 230 -20.70 10.57 23.89
N SER A 231 -20.17 11.81 23.91
CA SER A 231 -20.46 12.82 24.95
C SER A 231 -21.55 13.82 24.57
N SER A 232 -22.17 13.67 23.39
CA SER A 232 -23.30 14.51 22.97
C SER A 232 -24.60 14.08 23.68
N PRO A 233 -25.51 15.00 24.05
CA PRO A 233 -26.80 14.64 24.63
C PRO A 233 -27.59 13.67 23.73
N PRO A 234 -28.34 12.70 24.29
CA PRO A 234 -29.11 11.73 23.50
C PRO A 234 -30.04 12.40 22.48
N GLY A 235 -30.05 11.90 21.24
CA GLY A 235 -30.84 12.44 20.14
C GLY A 235 -30.28 13.71 19.50
N THR A 236 -29.06 14.15 19.86
CA THR A 236 -28.42 15.35 19.28
C THR A 236 -27.24 15.04 18.35
N TYR A 237 -26.86 13.77 18.20
CA TYR A 237 -25.75 13.37 17.33
C TYR A 237 -26.05 12.02 16.67
N PRO A 238 -26.80 12.03 15.54
CA PRO A 238 -27.28 10.82 14.89
C PRO A 238 -26.25 9.72 14.62
N PRO A 239 -24.97 10.00 14.26
CA PRO A 239 -23.96 8.95 14.12
C PRO A 239 -23.75 8.10 15.39
N PHE A 240 -23.88 8.70 16.58
CA PHE A 240 -23.83 7.97 17.84
C PHE A 240 -25.18 7.29 18.15
N ASP A 241 -26.28 8.04 18.06
CA ASP A 241 -27.63 7.54 18.38
C ASP A 241 -28.03 6.33 17.49
N ASP A 242 -27.78 6.38 16.18
CA ASP A 242 -28.01 5.26 15.25
C ASP A 242 -26.99 4.14 15.44
N GLY A 243 -25.75 4.47 15.83
CA GLY A 243 -24.71 3.48 16.16
C GLY A 243 -25.09 2.61 17.35
N LEU A 244 -25.63 3.24 18.41
CA LEU A 244 -26.20 2.55 19.57
C LEU A 244 -27.38 1.65 19.16
N LYS A 245 -28.33 2.19 18.39
CA LYS A 245 -29.52 1.47 17.93
C LYS A 245 -29.21 0.25 17.05
N ARG A 246 -28.08 0.28 16.34
CA ARG A 246 -27.63 -0.78 15.41
C ARG A 246 -26.57 -1.71 16.02
N ASP A 247 -26.16 -1.48 17.27
CA ASP A 247 -25.15 -2.24 18.00
C ASP A 247 -23.81 -2.40 17.23
N VAL A 248 -23.26 -1.28 16.74
CA VAL A 248 -22.07 -1.29 15.85
C VAL A 248 -20.74 -0.99 16.55
N PHE A 249 -20.75 -0.58 17.81
CA PHE A 249 -19.53 -0.18 18.53
C PHE A 249 -18.77 -1.38 19.10
N ILE A 250 -17.44 -1.25 19.18
CA ILE A 250 -16.56 -2.21 19.87
C ILE A 250 -16.93 -2.24 21.36
N LYS A 251 -16.93 -3.45 21.92
CA LYS A 251 -17.25 -3.69 23.33
C LYS A 251 -16.02 -4.11 24.12
N ASN A 252 -15.95 -3.74 25.39
CA ASN A 252 -14.98 -4.29 26.33
C ASN A 252 -15.34 -5.74 26.69
N SER A 253 -14.54 -6.38 27.55
CA SER A 253 -14.77 -7.76 28.01
C SER A 253 -16.04 -7.96 28.85
N THR A 254 -16.63 -6.89 29.40
CA THR A 254 -17.92 -6.94 30.13
C THR A 254 -19.14 -6.73 29.22
N GLY A 255 -18.93 -6.48 27.92
CA GLY A 255 -19.98 -6.25 26.93
C GLY A 255 -20.49 -4.81 26.85
N GLN A 256 -19.87 -3.88 27.59
CA GLN A 256 -20.14 -2.44 27.53
C GLN A 256 -19.36 -1.80 26.37
N ILE A 257 -19.82 -0.65 25.86
CA ILE A 257 -19.14 0.07 24.76
C ILE A 257 -17.78 0.57 25.24
N LEU A 258 -16.72 0.29 24.48
CA LEU A 258 -15.38 0.78 24.76
C LEU A 258 -15.25 2.25 24.34
N ILE A 259 -14.67 3.07 25.22
CA ILE A 259 -14.47 4.52 24.98
C ILE A 259 -12.97 4.82 24.91
N GLY A 260 -12.51 5.23 23.73
CA GLY A 260 -11.14 5.69 23.43
C GLY A 260 -11.10 7.15 22.94
N LYS A 261 -9.98 7.57 22.34
CA LYS A 261 -9.77 8.90 21.73
C LYS A 261 -8.89 8.76 20.48
N ASP A 262 -9.49 8.75 19.30
CA ASP A 262 -9.16 7.73 18.28
C ASP A 262 -8.91 8.28 16.85
N MET A 263 -8.10 7.55 16.08
CA MET A 263 -7.71 7.69 14.65
C MET A 263 -7.48 6.26 14.09
N ASN A 264 -7.28 6.00 12.79
CA ASN A 264 -7.62 4.66 12.24
C ASN A 264 -6.65 3.45 12.41
N GLU A 265 -5.71 3.45 13.35
CA GLU A 265 -4.88 2.27 13.66
C GLU A 265 -5.56 1.06 14.36
N PRO A 266 -6.50 1.19 15.33
CA PRO A 266 -7.06 2.39 15.95
C PRO A 266 -6.10 3.03 16.97
N SER A 267 -5.90 4.34 16.89
CA SER A 267 -5.10 5.13 17.82
C SER A 267 -5.85 5.33 19.13
N SER A 268 -5.15 5.57 20.23
CA SER A 268 -5.83 6.04 21.44
C SER A 268 -4.95 6.96 22.28
N PHE A 269 -5.41 8.20 22.49
CA PHE A 269 -4.78 9.16 23.41
C PHE A 269 -4.94 8.76 24.89
N VAL A 270 -5.58 7.63 25.19
CA VAL A 270 -5.55 6.95 26.49
C VAL A 270 -5.17 5.49 26.28
N GLN A 271 -4.27 4.95 27.11
CA GLN A 271 -3.82 3.57 26.95
C GLN A 271 -4.99 2.60 27.20
N GLY A 272 -5.42 1.87 26.17
CA GLY A 272 -6.46 0.85 26.28
C GLY A 272 -7.89 1.37 26.33
N SER A 273 -8.29 2.02 27.42
CA SER A 273 -9.60 2.67 27.53
C SER A 273 -9.62 3.70 28.67
N VAL A 274 -10.69 4.49 28.77
CA VAL A 274 -10.90 5.40 29.92
C VAL A 274 -11.07 4.67 31.27
N GLU A 275 -11.35 3.36 31.28
CA GLU A 275 -11.45 2.51 32.47
C GLU A 275 -10.20 1.62 32.68
N GLY A 276 -9.18 1.75 31.81
CA GLY A 276 -8.05 0.81 31.72
C GLY A 276 -8.40 -0.47 30.96
N CYS A 277 -7.59 -1.52 31.11
CA CYS A 277 -7.81 -2.85 30.54
C CYS A 277 -7.82 -3.94 31.62
N PRO A 278 -8.52 -5.07 31.41
CA PRO A 278 -8.52 -6.18 32.34
C PRO A 278 -7.17 -6.91 32.33
N ASP A 279 -6.66 -7.28 33.51
CA ASP A 279 -5.48 -8.15 33.60
C ASP A 279 -5.79 -9.53 33.03
N SER A 280 -5.10 -9.90 31.94
CA SER A 280 -5.34 -11.13 31.18
C SER A 280 -4.19 -11.46 30.24
N ASP A 281 -4.05 -12.73 29.86
CA ASP A 281 -3.03 -13.25 28.93
C ASP A 281 -3.11 -12.63 27.51
N LEU A 282 -4.20 -11.91 27.19
CA LEU A 282 -4.30 -11.11 25.96
C LEU A 282 -3.59 -9.76 26.10
N GLU A 283 -3.78 -9.04 27.22
CA GLU A 283 -3.07 -7.77 27.48
C GLU A 283 -1.59 -7.99 27.86
N ASN A 284 -1.31 -9.11 28.53
CA ASN A 284 0.00 -9.52 29.04
C ASN A 284 0.45 -10.87 28.42
N PRO A 285 0.70 -10.96 27.10
CA PRO A 285 1.06 -12.22 26.45
C PRO A 285 2.46 -12.72 26.88
N PRO A 286 2.71 -14.04 26.83
CA PRO A 286 3.99 -14.64 27.24
C PRO A 286 5.18 -14.21 26.37
N TYR A 287 4.91 -13.67 25.17
CA TYR A 287 5.88 -12.98 24.34
C TYR A 287 5.26 -11.67 23.82
N THR A 288 5.93 -10.55 24.10
CA THR A 288 5.58 -9.24 23.54
C THR A 288 6.67 -8.84 22.53
N PRO A 289 6.34 -8.70 21.23
CA PRO A 289 7.26 -8.17 20.22
C PRO A 289 7.79 -6.78 20.60
N ARG A 290 8.88 -6.34 19.98
CA ARG A 290 9.47 -5.01 20.22
C ARG A 290 8.63 -3.87 19.63
N VAL A 291 7.49 -3.59 20.27
CA VAL A 291 6.59 -2.47 19.97
C VAL A 291 6.93 -1.22 20.78
N VAL A 292 6.71 -0.04 20.21
CA VAL A 292 6.96 1.24 20.91
C VAL A 292 6.09 1.33 22.18
N GLY A 293 6.73 1.57 23.32
CA GLY A 293 6.09 1.59 24.63
C GLY A 293 6.05 0.22 25.35
N GLY A 294 6.52 -0.86 24.72
CA GLY A 294 6.73 -2.17 25.36
C GLY A 294 5.46 -2.94 25.74
N GLN A 295 4.28 -2.43 25.40
CA GLN A 295 2.98 -3.04 25.65
C GLN A 295 2.10 -2.88 24.40
N LEU A 296 1.41 -3.95 24.00
CA LEU A 296 0.62 -4.00 22.76
C LEU A 296 -0.56 -3.01 22.74
N ASN A 297 -1.13 -2.67 23.90
CA ASN A 297 -2.19 -1.66 24.04
C ASN A 297 -1.66 -0.20 24.15
N SER A 298 -0.34 0.01 24.02
CA SER A 298 0.24 1.35 23.99
C SER A 298 -0.19 2.09 22.72
N GLY A 299 -0.87 3.23 22.89
CA GLY A 299 -1.37 4.05 21.77
C GLY A 299 -2.54 3.41 21.00
N THR A 300 -3.22 2.39 21.54
CA THR A 300 -4.43 1.77 20.96
C THR A 300 -5.40 1.34 22.05
N ILE A 301 -6.47 0.63 21.70
CA ILE A 301 -7.50 0.13 22.62
C ILE A 301 -7.13 -1.24 23.22
N CYS A 302 -7.86 -1.67 24.27
CA CYS A 302 -7.63 -2.96 24.94
C CYS A 302 -7.71 -4.15 23.97
N LEU A 303 -6.79 -5.10 24.09
CA LEU A 303 -6.65 -6.25 23.18
C LEU A 303 -7.74 -7.31 23.39
N SER A 304 -8.24 -7.39 24.62
CA SER A 304 -9.39 -8.18 25.03
C SER A 304 -10.74 -7.64 24.52
N ALA A 305 -10.77 -6.44 23.90
CA ALA A 305 -11.98 -5.87 23.34
C ALA A 305 -12.57 -6.75 22.23
N GLN A 306 -13.90 -6.82 22.17
CA GLN A 306 -14.66 -7.71 21.32
C GLN A 306 -15.10 -6.99 20.04
N LEU A 307 -14.61 -7.48 18.89
CA LEU A 307 -15.11 -7.13 17.57
C LEU A 307 -15.97 -8.29 17.04
N LYS A 308 -16.74 -8.03 15.98
CA LYS A 308 -17.69 -9.01 15.42
C LYS A 308 -17.08 -10.36 14.98
N LEU A 309 -15.79 -10.39 14.63
CA LEU A 309 -15.12 -11.59 14.12
C LEU A 309 -14.18 -12.26 15.13
N SER A 310 -13.62 -11.50 16.09
CA SER A 310 -12.62 -11.96 17.06
C SER A 310 -12.32 -10.83 18.08
N THR A 311 -11.37 -11.06 18.97
CA THR A 311 -10.76 -10.05 19.83
C THR A 311 -9.92 -9.04 19.04
N HIS A 312 -9.71 -7.85 19.62
CA HIS A 312 -8.82 -6.82 19.08
C HIS A 312 -7.38 -7.32 18.93
N TYR A 313 -6.91 -8.17 19.86
CA TYR A 313 -5.63 -8.89 19.78
C TYR A 313 -5.36 -9.56 18.41
N ASN A 314 -6.42 -10.07 17.76
CA ASN A 314 -6.32 -10.73 16.46
C ASN A 314 -6.58 -9.78 15.27
N LEU A 315 -7.37 -8.72 15.48
CA LEU A 315 -7.94 -7.87 14.43
C LEU A 315 -7.35 -6.46 14.36
N HIS A 316 -6.53 -6.05 15.31
CA HIS A 316 -5.93 -4.72 15.40
C HIS A 316 -5.30 -4.27 14.08
N ASN A 317 -4.34 -5.04 13.54
CA ASN A 317 -3.68 -4.71 12.26
C ASN A 317 -4.64 -4.67 11.05
N MET A 318 -5.86 -5.21 11.16
CA MET A 318 -6.86 -5.18 10.08
C MET A 318 -7.80 -3.96 10.14
N TYR A 319 -7.76 -3.14 11.20
CA TYR A 319 -8.77 -2.11 11.44
C TYR A 319 -8.92 -1.14 10.25
N GLY A 320 -7.84 -0.47 9.85
CA GLY A 320 -7.81 0.42 8.68
C GLY A 320 -8.19 -0.25 7.36
N LEU A 321 -7.85 -1.54 7.16
CA LEU A 321 -8.31 -2.30 5.97
C LEU A 321 -9.83 -2.50 5.98
N THR A 322 -10.41 -2.84 7.13
CA THR A 322 -11.86 -3.05 7.25
C THR A 322 -12.64 -1.75 7.13
N GLU A 323 -12.11 -0.64 7.66
CA GLU A 323 -12.64 0.70 7.45
C GLU A 323 -12.57 1.11 5.98
N ALA A 324 -11.39 1.03 5.34
CA ALA A 324 -11.21 1.34 3.92
C ALA A 324 -12.17 0.54 3.03
N SER A 325 -12.35 -0.75 3.30
CA SER A 325 -13.30 -1.60 2.56
C SER A 325 -14.76 -1.19 2.77
N ALA A 326 -15.14 -0.81 4.00
CA ALA A 326 -16.48 -0.31 4.31
C ALA A 326 -16.75 1.06 3.66
N THR A 327 -15.80 1.99 3.74
CA THR A 327 -15.87 3.34 3.15
C THR A 327 -15.90 3.28 1.62
N HIS A 328 -15.05 2.47 1.00
CA HIS A 328 -15.12 2.16 -0.44
C HIS A 328 -16.53 1.66 -0.82
N SER A 329 -17.04 0.66 -0.09
CA SER A 329 -18.38 0.09 -0.32
C SER A 329 -19.53 1.07 -0.11
N ALA A 330 -19.37 2.05 0.79
CA ALA A 330 -20.33 3.12 1.01
C ALA A 330 -20.30 4.15 -0.14
N LEU A 331 -19.12 4.62 -0.54
CA LEU A 331 -18.94 5.56 -1.64
C LEU A 331 -19.45 4.99 -2.97
N MET A 332 -19.21 3.70 -3.25
CA MET A 332 -19.78 2.99 -4.39
C MET A 332 -21.32 3.11 -4.43
N LYS A 333 -21.99 2.89 -3.29
CA LYS A 333 -23.46 2.96 -3.18
C LYS A 333 -24.01 4.39 -3.26
N VAL A 334 -23.30 5.36 -2.69
CA VAL A 334 -23.73 6.77 -2.64
C VAL A 334 -23.48 7.50 -3.96
N ARG A 335 -22.37 7.20 -4.65
CA ARG A 335 -21.94 7.93 -5.87
C ARG A 335 -22.16 7.17 -7.17
N GLY A 336 -22.24 5.83 -7.15
CA GLY A 336 -22.33 4.99 -8.36
C GLY A 336 -21.12 5.11 -9.29
N LYS A 337 -19.95 5.48 -8.74
CA LYS A 337 -18.74 5.91 -9.45
C LYS A 337 -17.50 5.47 -8.69
N ARG A 338 -16.32 5.51 -9.34
CA ARG A 338 -15.03 5.16 -8.71
C ARG A 338 -14.88 5.89 -7.38
N PRO A 339 -14.73 5.16 -6.26
CA PRO A 339 -14.48 5.75 -4.97
C PRO A 339 -13.01 6.20 -4.91
N PHE A 340 -12.78 7.30 -4.23
CA PHE A 340 -11.43 7.67 -3.79
C PHE A 340 -11.43 7.57 -2.27
N VAL A 341 -10.49 6.78 -1.74
CA VAL A 341 -10.25 6.60 -0.30
C VAL A 341 -8.73 6.68 -0.11
N LEU A 342 -8.30 7.33 0.96
CA LEU A 342 -6.92 7.36 1.42
C LEU A 342 -6.93 7.04 2.91
N SER A 343 -6.12 6.08 3.34
CA SER A 343 -6.05 5.59 4.72
C SER A 343 -4.66 5.84 5.28
N ARG A 344 -4.54 6.05 6.59
CA ARG A 344 -3.24 6.05 7.27
C ARG A 344 -2.84 4.61 7.56
N SER A 345 -3.62 3.94 8.40
CA SER A 345 -3.36 2.54 8.73
C SER A 345 -3.65 1.59 7.55
N SER A 346 -2.83 0.55 7.42
CA SER A 346 -2.86 -0.34 6.25
C SER A 346 -2.50 -1.81 6.56
N PHE A 347 -3.04 -2.71 5.74
CA PHE A 347 -2.80 -4.16 5.77
C PHE A 347 -2.87 -4.73 4.34
N PRO A 348 -2.18 -5.84 4.01
CA PRO A 348 -2.18 -6.44 2.68
C PRO A 348 -3.57 -6.59 2.05
N GLY A 349 -3.68 -6.14 0.80
CA GLY A 349 -4.93 -6.04 0.06
C GLY A 349 -5.64 -4.68 0.16
N ILE A 350 -5.17 -3.72 0.97
CA ILE A 350 -5.79 -2.39 1.08
C ILE A 350 -5.81 -1.61 -0.25
N GLY A 351 -4.82 -1.80 -1.11
CA GLY A 351 -4.73 -1.16 -2.43
C GLY A 351 -5.91 -1.44 -3.36
N ARG A 352 -6.71 -2.49 -3.08
CA ARG A 352 -7.99 -2.75 -3.76
C ARG A 352 -9.09 -1.74 -3.39
N PHE A 353 -8.98 -1.08 -2.24
CA PHE A 353 -10.03 -0.24 -1.65
C PHE A 353 -9.61 1.21 -1.42
N SER A 354 -8.33 1.47 -1.23
CA SER A 354 -7.79 2.76 -0.78
C SER A 354 -6.33 2.93 -1.16
N GLY A 355 -5.91 4.18 -1.32
CA GLY A 355 -4.51 4.54 -1.20
C GLY A 355 -4.05 4.68 0.25
N VAL A 356 -2.77 4.97 0.41
CA VAL A 356 -2.11 5.20 1.70
C VAL A 356 -1.17 6.38 1.58
N TRP A 357 -1.00 7.18 2.63
CA TRP A 357 0.14 8.11 2.73
C TRP A 357 1.05 7.68 3.89
N THR A 358 2.33 8.05 3.83
CA THR A 358 3.36 7.60 4.80
C THR A 358 3.26 8.27 6.19
N GLY A 359 2.08 8.76 6.56
CA GLY A 359 1.81 9.47 7.80
C GLY A 359 2.63 10.74 8.04
N ASP A 360 2.77 11.06 9.33
CA ASP A 360 3.13 12.37 9.89
C ASP A 360 4.66 12.65 9.81
N VAL A 361 5.23 12.57 8.60
CA VAL A 361 6.66 12.82 8.33
C VAL A 361 7.09 14.24 8.71
N ARG A 362 8.32 14.41 9.22
CA ARG A 362 8.84 15.74 9.59
C ARG A 362 9.36 16.54 8.40
N SER A 363 9.38 17.86 8.54
CA SER A 363 9.94 18.83 7.59
C SER A 363 11.47 18.84 7.61
N GLU A 364 12.09 17.69 7.33
CA GLU A 364 13.54 17.45 7.42
C GLU A 364 14.07 16.80 6.12
N TRP A 365 15.31 17.13 5.71
CA TRP A 365 15.96 16.55 4.52
C TRP A 365 16.08 15.02 4.56
N GLU A 366 16.15 14.45 5.77
CA GLU A 366 16.21 13.00 5.96
C GLU A 366 14.88 12.34 5.57
N GLN A 367 13.76 12.91 6.02
CA GLN A 367 12.41 12.43 5.71
C GLN A 367 12.11 12.56 4.20
N LEU A 368 12.57 13.63 3.55
CA LEU A 368 12.56 13.75 2.09
C LEU A 368 13.28 12.56 1.42
N ARG A 369 14.47 12.18 1.92
CA ARG A 369 15.23 11.04 1.39
C ARG A 369 14.54 9.69 1.61
N TYR A 370 13.97 9.45 2.80
CA TYR A 370 13.30 8.19 3.12
C TYR A 370 11.88 8.05 2.56
N SER A 371 11.26 9.14 2.10
CA SER A 371 10.02 9.07 1.33
C SER A 371 10.15 8.19 0.06
N ILE A 372 11.34 8.17 -0.57
CA ILE A 372 11.60 7.41 -1.80
C ILE A 372 11.49 5.89 -1.56
N PRO A 373 12.24 5.26 -0.63
CA PRO A 373 12.07 3.85 -0.34
C PRO A 373 10.69 3.52 0.22
N ALA A 374 10.05 4.41 0.99
CA ALA A 374 8.69 4.20 1.49
C ALA A 374 7.66 4.09 0.34
N VAL A 375 7.65 5.06 -0.58
CA VAL A 375 6.75 5.07 -1.75
C VAL A 375 7.00 3.84 -2.65
N LEU A 376 8.27 3.46 -2.86
CA LEU A 376 8.61 2.26 -3.62
C LEU A 376 8.13 0.98 -2.92
N ASN A 377 8.29 0.88 -1.59
CA ASN A 377 7.82 -0.24 -0.78
C ASN A 377 6.29 -0.40 -0.84
N PHE A 378 5.51 0.68 -0.76
CA PHE A 378 4.05 0.59 -0.93
C PHE A 378 3.64 0.15 -2.35
N GLY A 379 4.42 0.50 -3.37
CA GLY A 379 4.34 -0.16 -4.68
C GLY A 379 4.51 -1.68 -4.58
N LEU A 380 5.57 -2.16 -3.92
CA LEU A 380 5.78 -3.60 -3.66
C LEU A 380 4.60 -4.26 -2.90
N PHE A 381 3.94 -3.54 -1.99
CA PHE A 381 2.79 -4.03 -1.22
C PHE A 381 1.46 -4.07 -2.00
N GLY A 382 1.47 -3.73 -3.30
CA GLY A 382 0.25 -3.63 -4.11
C GLY A 382 -0.62 -2.43 -3.74
N VAL A 383 -0.01 -1.38 -3.19
CA VAL A 383 -0.65 -0.09 -2.86
C VAL A 383 0.03 1.03 -3.66
N PRO A 384 -0.19 1.10 -4.98
CA PRO A 384 0.47 2.12 -5.80
C PRO A 384 -0.06 3.54 -5.54
N LEU A 385 -1.21 3.74 -4.89
CA LEU A 385 -1.71 5.08 -4.50
C LEU A 385 -1.01 5.51 -3.22
N VAL A 386 0.24 5.93 -3.37
CA VAL A 386 1.11 6.30 -2.27
C VAL A 386 1.97 7.52 -2.54
N GLY A 387 2.15 8.32 -1.50
CA GLY A 387 2.97 9.52 -1.46
C GLY A 387 3.26 9.89 0.00
N ALA A 388 4.20 10.82 0.19
CA ALA A 388 4.48 11.44 1.48
C ALA A 388 3.94 12.87 1.53
N ASP A 389 3.76 13.41 2.74
CA ASP A 389 3.40 14.82 2.93
C ASP A 389 4.51 15.73 2.38
N ILE A 390 4.29 16.29 1.19
CA ILE A 390 5.25 17.16 0.51
C ILE A 390 5.55 18.39 1.38
N CYS A 391 6.84 18.71 1.48
CA CYS A 391 7.46 19.70 2.38
C CYS A 391 7.49 19.33 3.87
N GLY A 392 6.94 18.16 4.25
CA GLY A 392 6.80 17.68 5.62
C GLY A 392 5.52 18.14 6.30
N PHE A 393 5.03 17.33 7.24
CA PHE A 393 3.90 17.62 8.11
C PHE A 393 4.36 18.17 9.47
N GLY A 394 5.32 17.48 10.11
CA GLY A 394 5.82 17.83 11.44
C GLY A 394 6.91 18.90 11.42
N GLY A 395 6.62 20.09 11.97
CA GLY A 395 7.58 21.18 12.13
C GLY A 395 7.63 22.16 10.95
N ASN A 396 8.55 23.13 11.00
CA ASN A 396 8.65 24.19 9.99
C ASN A 396 9.56 23.78 8.83
N THR A 397 9.05 23.82 7.60
CA THR A 397 9.85 23.62 6.38
C THR A 397 10.69 24.86 6.03
N THR A 398 11.70 24.68 5.18
CA THR A 398 12.41 25.78 4.51
C THR A 398 11.99 25.87 3.05
N GLU A 399 12.19 27.02 2.41
CA GLU A 399 11.93 27.20 0.98
C GLU A 399 12.72 26.17 0.13
N GLU A 400 14.01 26.01 0.40
CA GLU A 400 14.88 25.08 -0.33
C GLU A 400 14.43 23.62 -0.18
N LEU A 401 14.11 23.18 1.04
CA LEU A 401 13.59 21.83 1.29
C LEU A 401 12.27 21.63 0.56
N CYS A 402 11.37 22.62 0.62
CA CYS A 402 10.06 22.53 0.01
C CYS A 402 10.14 22.51 -1.53
N VAL A 403 11.01 23.32 -2.15
CA VAL A 403 11.28 23.25 -3.61
C VAL A 403 11.77 21.85 -4.01
N ARG A 404 12.72 21.26 -3.26
CA ARG A 404 13.20 19.90 -3.56
C ARG A 404 12.16 18.82 -3.31
N TRP A 405 11.31 18.98 -2.30
CA TRP A 405 10.22 18.03 -2.03
C TRP A 405 9.11 18.12 -3.09
N MET A 406 8.76 19.33 -3.53
CA MET A 406 7.81 19.55 -4.64
C MET A 406 8.34 18.94 -5.94
N GLN A 407 9.63 19.12 -6.23
CA GLN A 407 10.31 18.49 -7.37
C GLN A 407 10.24 16.96 -7.32
N LEU A 408 10.56 16.33 -6.19
CA LEU A 408 10.50 14.87 -6.05
C LEU A 408 9.05 14.36 -6.07
N GLY A 409 8.19 14.99 -5.27
CA GLY A 409 6.82 14.55 -5.05
C GLY A 409 5.89 14.74 -6.24
N ALA A 410 6.30 15.54 -7.23
CA ALA A 410 5.71 15.54 -8.57
C ALA A 410 5.83 14.19 -9.32
N PHE A 411 6.71 13.30 -8.84
CA PHE A 411 6.85 11.92 -9.30
C PHE A 411 6.38 10.89 -8.26
N TYR A 412 5.81 11.34 -7.13
CA TYR A 412 5.03 10.41 -6.32
C TYR A 412 3.80 9.99 -7.11
N PRO A 413 3.43 8.70 -7.03
CA PRO A 413 2.15 8.25 -7.52
C PRO A 413 0.98 9.10 -6.94
N PHE A 414 0.88 9.21 -5.61
CA PHE A 414 -0.02 10.19 -4.96
C PHE A 414 0.73 11.51 -4.74
N MET A 415 0.45 12.52 -5.56
CA MET A 415 1.11 13.84 -5.53
C MET A 415 0.31 14.88 -4.73
N ARG A 416 0.99 15.74 -3.96
CA ARG A 416 0.39 16.94 -3.32
C ARG A 416 1.15 18.24 -3.63
N ASN A 417 0.87 18.82 -4.80
CA ASN A 417 1.25 20.17 -5.29
C ASN A 417 2.59 20.30 -6.09
N HIS A 418 2.70 21.37 -6.90
CA HIS A 418 2.93 21.43 -8.37
C HIS A 418 3.50 22.82 -8.78
N ASN A 419 4.19 23.12 -9.90
CA ASN A 419 4.99 22.44 -10.95
C ASN A 419 5.66 23.53 -11.86
N ASP A 420 6.59 23.22 -12.78
CA ASP A 420 7.15 24.18 -13.78
C ASP A 420 7.33 23.60 -15.23
N LYS A 421 7.86 24.43 -16.14
CA LYS A 421 7.86 24.33 -17.62
C LYS A 421 8.73 23.22 -18.23
N PRO A 422 8.42 22.80 -19.49
CA PRO A 422 9.20 21.81 -20.22
C PRO A 422 10.53 22.39 -20.73
N ASN A 423 11.63 21.69 -20.42
CA ASN A 423 12.95 21.91 -21.01
C ASN A 423 13.29 20.82 -22.03
N ALA A 424 14.04 21.17 -23.08
CA ALA A 424 14.50 20.22 -24.09
C ALA A 424 15.67 19.37 -23.54
N GLY A 425 15.42 18.07 -23.34
CA GLY A 425 16.43 17.14 -22.82
C GLY A 425 17.54 16.81 -23.83
N GLN A 426 18.74 16.52 -23.32
CA GLN A 426 19.84 15.95 -24.11
C GLN A 426 20.00 14.44 -23.82
N PRO A 427 20.37 13.61 -24.81
CA PRO A 427 20.56 12.18 -24.59
C PRO A 427 21.85 11.89 -23.82
N PHE A 428 21.76 11.02 -22.81
CA PHE A 428 22.91 10.53 -22.04
C PHE A 428 23.22 9.07 -22.39
N TYR A 429 24.47 8.79 -22.75
CA TYR A 429 24.96 7.44 -23.00
C TYR A 429 25.60 6.86 -21.73
N SER A 430 24.89 5.96 -21.05
CA SER A 430 25.39 5.24 -19.87
C SER A 430 25.87 3.84 -20.25
N LYS A 431 26.91 3.35 -19.54
CA LYS A 431 27.40 1.96 -19.61
C LYS A 431 27.06 1.16 -18.34
N GLY A 432 26.08 1.62 -17.55
CA GLY A 432 25.83 1.10 -16.20
C GLY A 432 26.80 1.71 -15.18
N GLN A 433 26.84 3.04 -15.11
CA GLN A 433 27.82 3.80 -14.32
C GLN A 433 27.15 4.91 -13.51
N TYR A 434 27.77 5.30 -12.39
CA TYR A 434 27.40 6.52 -11.69
C TYR A 434 27.81 7.75 -12.50
N LEU A 435 26.92 8.75 -12.56
CA LEU A 435 27.16 10.03 -13.23
C LEU A 435 26.83 11.17 -12.27
N LEU A 436 27.70 12.18 -12.21
CA LEU A 436 27.39 13.44 -11.57
C LEU A 436 26.63 14.32 -12.55
N LEU A 437 25.41 14.73 -12.18
CA LEU A 437 24.53 15.58 -12.99
C LEU A 437 24.39 16.95 -12.35
N ALA A 438 24.28 18.00 -13.16
CA ALA A 438 23.90 19.32 -12.67
C ALA A 438 22.46 19.28 -12.16
N ALA A 439 22.25 19.74 -10.93
CA ALA A 439 20.93 19.85 -10.31
C ALA A 439 20.83 21.19 -9.55
N PRO A 440 20.81 22.34 -10.25
CA PRO A 440 20.49 23.64 -9.62
C PRO A 440 19.10 23.60 -8.94
N LEU A 441 18.79 24.61 -8.10
CA LEU A 441 17.61 24.57 -7.22
C LEU A 441 16.28 24.46 -7.98
N ASP A 442 16.21 25.02 -9.19
CA ASP A 442 15.07 24.95 -10.11
C ASP A 442 14.92 23.58 -10.84
N THR A 443 15.90 22.70 -10.75
CA THR A 443 16.01 21.53 -11.64
C THR A 443 16.02 20.20 -10.88
N ILE A 444 15.12 19.29 -11.29
CA ILE A 444 15.18 17.85 -11.02
C ILE A 444 15.49 17.08 -12.31
N ASN A 445 16.34 16.06 -12.21
CA ASN A 445 16.85 15.30 -13.35
C ASN A 445 15.88 14.17 -13.76
N VAL A 446 15.16 14.36 -14.85
CA VAL A 446 14.21 13.39 -15.41
C VAL A 446 14.75 12.84 -16.74
N HIS A 447 14.79 11.52 -16.89
CA HIS A 447 15.36 10.84 -18.05
C HIS A 447 14.40 9.80 -18.60
N VAL A 448 14.12 9.85 -19.90
CA VAL A 448 13.32 8.83 -20.61
C VAL A 448 14.24 7.72 -21.10
N ARG A 449 13.91 6.47 -20.78
CA ARG A 449 14.67 5.30 -21.23
C ARG A 449 14.51 5.08 -22.73
N GLU A 450 15.60 4.77 -23.43
CA GLU A 450 15.56 4.41 -24.85
C GLU A 450 14.63 3.21 -25.12
N GLY A 451 14.09 3.11 -26.33
CA GLY A 451 13.12 2.08 -26.71
C GLY A 451 11.69 2.31 -26.22
N HIS A 452 11.38 3.47 -25.61
CA HIS A 452 10.06 3.74 -25.01
C HIS A 452 9.31 4.87 -25.72
N ILE A 453 7.98 4.74 -25.80
CA ILE A 453 7.06 5.79 -26.25
C ILE A 453 6.16 6.15 -25.07
N ILE A 454 6.15 7.44 -24.69
CA ILE A 454 5.32 7.94 -23.59
C ILE A 454 4.19 8.80 -24.18
N PRO A 455 2.91 8.41 -24.01
CA PRO A 455 1.79 9.27 -24.32
C PRO A 455 1.67 10.39 -23.30
N GLN A 456 1.44 11.61 -23.78
CA GLN A 456 1.29 12.82 -22.98
C GLN A 456 0.12 13.65 -23.51
N GLN A 457 -0.35 14.60 -22.71
CA GLN A 457 -1.45 15.48 -23.04
C GLN A 457 -1.09 16.91 -22.64
N GLU A 458 -1.52 17.93 -23.38
CA GLU A 458 -1.17 19.31 -23.02
C GLU A 458 -1.73 19.67 -21.62
N PRO A 459 -0.94 20.29 -20.73
CA PRO A 459 -1.34 20.49 -19.34
C PRO A 459 -2.46 21.53 -19.19
N ALA A 460 -3.19 21.42 -18.08
CA ALA A 460 -4.14 22.43 -17.62
C ALA A 460 -4.22 22.40 -16.08
N LEU A 461 -4.87 23.39 -15.48
CA LEU A 461 -4.99 23.52 -14.01
C LEU A 461 -5.85 22.41 -13.35
N THR A 462 -6.66 21.67 -14.12
CA THR A 462 -7.44 20.53 -13.62
C THR A 462 -7.46 19.41 -14.64
N THR A 463 -7.58 18.16 -14.18
CA THR A 463 -7.75 16.99 -15.07
C THR A 463 -9.03 17.06 -15.89
N ALA A 464 -10.09 17.69 -15.36
CA ALA A 464 -11.34 17.95 -16.09
C ALA A 464 -11.16 18.85 -17.33
N ALA A 465 -10.15 19.72 -17.31
CA ALA A 465 -9.72 20.52 -18.45
C ALA A 465 -8.68 19.79 -19.31
N SER A 466 -7.59 19.28 -18.71
CA SER A 466 -6.49 18.67 -19.48
C SER A 466 -6.93 17.45 -20.28
N ARG A 467 -7.87 16.64 -19.78
CA ARG A 467 -8.46 15.48 -20.50
C ARG A 467 -9.12 15.84 -21.84
N ARG A 468 -9.37 17.13 -22.12
CA ARG A 468 -9.93 17.64 -23.38
C ARG A 468 -8.86 18.16 -24.36
N ASN A 469 -7.62 18.29 -23.89
CA ASN A 469 -6.53 18.85 -24.68
C ASN A 469 -5.94 17.81 -25.66
N PRO A 470 -5.20 18.25 -26.69
CA PRO A 470 -4.49 17.36 -27.61
C PRO A 470 -3.51 16.41 -26.90
N PHE A 471 -3.37 15.20 -27.46
CA PHE A 471 -2.31 14.27 -27.11
C PHE A 471 -1.06 14.50 -27.95
N PHE A 472 0.10 14.20 -27.38
CA PHE A 472 1.39 14.11 -28.07
C PHE A 472 2.18 12.91 -27.55
N LEU A 473 3.22 12.49 -28.29
CA LEU A 473 4.05 11.33 -27.95
C LEU A 473 5.51 11.76 -27.82
N THR A 474 6.15 11.43 -26.70
CA THR A 474 7.62 11.43 -26.61
C THR A 474 8.14 10.06 -27.05
N VAL A 475 8.86 10.01 -28.17
CA VAL A 475 9.42 8.78 -28.76
C VAL A 475 10.93 8.74 -28.51
N ALA A 476 11.36 8.03 -27.46
CA ALA A 476 12.76 7.80 -27.18
C ALA A 476 13.25 6.57 -27.96
N LEU A 477 13.71 6.77 -29.19
CA LEU A 477 14.25 5.70 -30.02
C LEU A 477 15.47 5.03 -29.35
N SER A 478 15.56 3.71 -29.47
CA SER A 478 16.76 2.95 -29.15
C SER A 478 17.89 3.21 -30.15
N ALA A 479 19.11 2.79 -29.81
CA ALA A 479 20.23 2.72 -30.76
C ALA A 479 19.91 1.90 -32.03
N GLY A 480 18.94 0.97 -31.95
CA GLY A 480 18.42 0.21 -33.10
C GLY A 480 17.27 0.88 -33.86
N GLY A 481 16.93 2.14 -33.55
CA GLY A 481 15.89 2.90 -34.23
C GLY A 481 14.46 2.44 -33.92
N TRP A 482 14.23 1.69 -32.84
CA TRP A 482 12.91 1.21 -32.44
C TRP A 482 12.46 1.82 -31.11
N ALA A 483 11.14 1.93 -30.89
CA ALA A 483 10.54 2.22 -29.58
C ALA A 483 9.13 1.64 -29.48
N ARG A 484 8.66 1.37 -28.26
CA ARG A 484 7.30 0.87 -27.98
C ARG A 484 6.68 1.59 -26.78
N GLY A 485 5.37 1.76 -26.81
CA GLY A 485 4.58 2.20 -25.66
C GLY A 485 3.10 1.88 -25.84
N ASP A 486 2.29 2.25 -24.86
CA ASP A 486 0.85 2.02 -24.87
C ASP A 486 0.08 3.13 -24.11
N LEU A 487 -1.18 3.29 -24.46
CA LEU A 487 -2.13 4.21 -23.83
C LEU A 487 -3.43 3.46 -23.53
N PHE A 488 -3.83 3.46 -22.26
CA PHE A 488 -5.18 3.13 -21.83
C PHE A 488 -5.98 4.42 -21.62
N TRP A 489 -7.21 4.47 -22.14
CA TRP A 489 -8.06 5.66 -22.03
C TRP A 489 -9.54 5.29 -21.89
N ASP A 490 -10.15 5.67 -20.77
CA ASP A 490 -11.59 5.54 -20.50
C ASP A 490 -12.20 6.90 -20.13
N ASP A 491 -13.42 6.91 -19.56
CA ASP A 491 -14.07 8.14 -19.12
C ASP A 491 -13.47 8.77 -17.84
N GLY A 492 -12.67 8.00 -17.09
CA GLY A 492 -11.96 8.39 -15.87
C GLY A 492 -12.71 8.23 -14.54
N ASP A 493 -13.98 7.80 -14.54
CA ASP A 493 -14.85 7.89 -13.33
C ASP A 493 -15.88 6.74 -13.23
N SER A 494 -16.26 6.09 -14.34
CA SER A 494 -17.22 4.98 -14.35
C SER A 494 -16.66 3.70 -13.76
N LEU A 495 -17.54 2.90 -13.14
CA LEU A 495 -17.19 1.59 -12.60
C LEU A 495 -16.91 0.59 -13.73
N ASP A 496 -16.05 -0.39 -13.42
CA ASP A 496 -15.86 -1.64 -14.18
C ASP A 496 -15.61 -1.45 -15.70
N THR A 497 -14.99 -0.33 -16.10
CA THR A 497 -14.82 0.00 -17.54
C THR A 497 -13.94 -1.02 -18.26
N PHE A 498 -12.95 -1.59 -17.59
CA PHE A 498 -12.08 -2.62 -18.14
C PHE A 498 -12.86 -3.92 -18.39
N GLU A 499 -13.59 -4.38 -17.38
CA GLU A 499 -14.42 -5.59 -17.41
C GLU A 499 -15.56 -5.50 -18.44
N MET A 500 -16.12 -4.30 -18.62
CA MET A 500 -17.18 -4.03 -19.60
C MET A 500 -16.65 -3.72 -21.02
N GLY A 501 -15.33 -3.59 -21.22
CA GLY A 501 -14.75 -3.17 -22.50
C GLY A 501 -14.99 -1.70 -22.88
N ASN A 502 -15.40 -0.87 -21.92
CA ASN A 502 -15.72 0.55 -22.08
C ASN A 502 -14.45 1.44 -22.04
N TYR A 503 -13.44 1.08 -22.82
CA TYR A 503 -12.17 1.80 -22.91
C TYR A 503 -11.58 1.76 -24.33
N CYS A 504 -10.66 2.68 -24.60
CA CYS A 504 -9.76 2.63 -25.74
C CYS A 504 -8.37 2.19 -25.26
N TYR A 505 -7.74 1.27 -25.99
CA TYR A 505 -6.35 0.87 -25.73
C TYR A 505 -5.55 0.89 -27.03
N VAL A 506 -4.45 1.64 -27.03
CA VAL A 506 -3.63 1.90 -28.21
C VAL A 506 -2.20 1.47 -27.92
N ILE A 507 -1.59 0.71 -28.83
CA ILE A 507 -0.16 0.36 -28.77
C ILE A 507 0.58 1.20 -29.81
N PHE A 508 1.61 1.91 -29.38
CA PHE A 508 2.52 2.66 -30.24
C PHE A 508 3.77 1.82 -30.53
N MET A 509 4.20 1.80 -31.79
CA MET A 509 5.46 1.19 -32.20
C MET A 509 6.15 2.11 -33.21
N ALA A 510 7.41 2.43 -32.94
CA ALA A 510 8.33 3.08 -33.86
C ALA A 510 9.42 2.10 -34.27
N GLY A 511 9.83 2.15 -35.54
CA GLY A 511 10.82 1.27 -36.14
C GLY A 511 10.97 1.60 -37.63
N GLN A 512 11.99 1.04 -38.29
CA GLN A 512 12.07 1.12 -39.76
C GLN A 512 11.00 0.22 -40.38
N VAL A 513 10.04 0.80 -41.11
CA VAL A 513 8.94 0.07 -41.76
C VAL A 513 8.82 0.48 -43.22
N LEU A 514 8.86 -0.52 -44.11
CA LEU A 514 8.45 -0.36 -45.52
C LEU A 514 6.94 -0.12 -45.60
N THR A 515 6.54 0.95 -46.29
CA THR A 515 5.12 1.30 -46.46
C THR A 515 4.38 0.28 -47.34
N VAL A 516 3.46 -0.49 -46.75
CA VAL A 516 2.49 -1.31 -47.48
C VAL A 516 1.18 -0.54 -47.61
N ILE A 517 0.74 -0.30 -48.85
CA ILE A 517 -0.49 0.43 -49.17
C ILE A 517 -1.59 -0.58 -49.57
N ASN A 518 -2.87 -0.28 -49.28
CA ASN A 518 -4.07 -1.10 -49.58
C ASN A 518 -4.27 -2.39 -48.75
N LEU A 519 -4.15 -2.31 -47.41
CA LEU A 519 -4.67 -3.34 -46.50
C LEU A 519 -6.12 -3.03 -46.08
N ALA A 520 -7.08 -3.79 -46.61
CA ALA A 520 -8.48 -3.75 -46.19
C ALA A 520 -8.73 -4.80 -45.10
N LEU A 521 -8.79 -4.37 -43.83
CA LEU A 521 -9.05 -5.24 -42.68
C LEU A 521 -10.45 -4.99 -42.11
N PRO A 522 -11.32 -6.01 -41.99
CA PRO A 522 -12.62 -5.87 -41.36
C PRO A 522 -12.50 -5.76 -39.83
N MET A 523 -13.47 -5.08 -39.19
CA MET A 523 -13.56 -5.00 -37.73
C MET A 523 -13.75 -6.37 -37.06
N SER A 524 -13.53 -6.40 -35.73
CA SER A 524 -13.76 -7.55 -34.85
C SER A 524 -12.75 -8.70 -34.92
N LYS A 525 -11.54 -8.48 -35.44
CA LYS A 525 -10.43 -9.46 -35.35
C LYS A 525 -9.10 -8.82 -34.95
N VAL A 526 -8.32 -9.56 -34.16
CA VAL A 526 -6.91 -9.27 -33.90
C VAL A 526 -6.08 -9.81 -35.06
N PHE A 527 -5.21 -8.96 -35.62
CA PHE A 527 -4.29 -9.33 -36.69
C PHE A 527 -2.84 -9.16 -36.23
N THR A 528 -2.03 -10.21 -36.37
CA THR A 528 -0.58 -10.11 -36.21
C THR A 528 0.04 -9.91 -37.58
N VAL A 529 0.55 -8.71 -37.85
CA VAL A 529 1.28 -8.45 -39.10
C VAL A 529 2.76 -8.77 -38.86
N GLN A 530 3.26 -9.80 -39.54
CA GLN A 530 4.70 -10.12 -39.59
C GLN A 530 5.24 -9.85 -40.99
N TRP A 531 6.41 -9.21 -41.06
CA TRP A 531 7.27 -9.23 -42.24
C TRP A 531 8.71 -9.45 -41.78
N ALA A 532 9.53 -10.02 -42.67
CA ALA A 532 10.96 -10.17 -42.49
C ALA A 532 11.71 -9.10 -43.30
N LEU A 533 13.00 -8.91 -42.98
CA LEU A 533 13.95 -8.11 -43.78
C LEU A 533 14.37 -8.88 -45.04
#